data_AF-A0A453CSJ1-F1
#
_entry.id   AF-A0A453CSJ1-F1
#
_cell.length_a   1.000
_cell.length_b   1.000
_cell.length_c   1.000
_cell.angle_alpha   90.00
_cell.angle_beta   90.00
_cell.angle_gamma   90.00
#
_symmetry.space_group_name_H-M   'P 1'
#
loop_
_entity.id
_entity.type
_entity.pdbx_description
1 polymer ?
#
loop_
_entity_poly.entity_id
_entity_poly.type
_entity_poly.pdbx_seq_one_letter_code
_entity_poly.pdbx_strand_id
1 'polypeptide(L)'
;ESSDHESSESDEEFHMCQICNSEEEKSLLLNCSGCSLRVHPSCLTPPWTGMLTDDWSCYSCKKIEGQEMEHDANVADFSKRYDSAVERKLKILDVIRSLDLPNNPLDDIIDQLGGPDKVAEITGRRGMLIRTSDGKGVIYQARNAKEVSMEMINMHEKQQFMDDKKLIAIISEAGSAGVSLHADRRAKNQRRRVHVTLELPWSADRAIQQFGRTHRSNQTSAPQYRLLFTNLGGEKRFASIVAKRLESLGALTQGDRRAGPSLSAFNYDSTYGKKALTMVYRGIMEQDSFPVVPPRCSDNQASIEEFITEAKVALVSVGIIRDATV
;
A
#
# COMPACT_ATOMS: atom_id res chain seq x y z
N GLU A 1 -68.93 79.66 19.20
CA GLU A 1 -67.48 79.42 19.30
C GLU A 1 -67.13 78.30 18.33
N SER A 2 -65.98 78.47 17.70
CA SER A 2 -65.54 77.92 16.42
C SER A 2 -65.30 76.40 16.41
N SER A 3 -65.60 75.80 15.26
CA SER A 3 -65.24 74.45 14.86
C SER A 3 -63.75 74.37 14.49
N ASP A 4 -63.00 73.52 15.19
CA ASP A 4 -61.62 73.20 14.81
C ASP A 4 -61.61 72.08 13.77
N HIS A 5 -61.28 72.47 12.54
CA HIS A 5 -60.78 71.60 11.48
C HIS A 5 -59.29 71.37 11.73
N GLU A 6 -58.91 70.21 12.26
CA GLU A 6 -57.53 69.72 12.13
C GLU A 6 -57.38 69.10 10.73
N SER A 7 -56.74 69.84 9.82
CA SER A 7 -56.26 69.34 8.55
C SER A 7 -54.96 68.55 8.77
N SER A 8 -54.98 67.24 8.50
CA SER A 8 -53.76 66.44 8.42
C SER A 8 -52.96 66.84 7.18
N GLU A 9 -51.86 67.57 7.36
CA GLU A 9 -50.82 67.70 6.34
C GLU A 9 -50.25 66.29 6.10
N SER A 10 -50.47 65.72 4.92
CA SER A 10 -49.75 64.53 4.48
C SER A 10 -48.37 64.98 4.02
N ASP A 11 -47.33 64.67 4.80
CA ASP A 11 -45.93 64.89 4.42
C ASP A 11 -45.62 64.14 3.10
N GLU A 12 -45.66 64.87 1.98
CA GLU A 12 -45.23 64.37 0.68
C GLU A 12 -43.69 64.31 0.66
N GLU A 13 -43.15 63.10 0.90
CA GLU A 13 -41.70 62.88 0.92
C GLU A 13 -41.16 62.75 -0.52
N PHE A 14 -40.42 63.76 -0.99
CA PHE A 14 -39.80 63.77 -2.33
C PHE A 14 -38.39 63.19 -2.32
N HIS A 15 -38.03 62.45 -3.37
CA HIS A 15 -36.73 61.83 -3.51
C HIS A 15 -36.18 61.96 -4.94
N MET A 16 -34.86 61.99 -5.08
CA MET A 16 -34.20 62.11 -6.38
C MET A 16 -33.98 60.75 -7.04
N CYS A 17 -34.35 60.65 -8.32
CA CYS A 17 -34.00 59.53 -9.18
C CYS A 17 -32.51 59.55 -9.51
N GLN A 18 -31.78 58.49 -9.17
CA GLN A 18 -30.32 58.45 -9.30
C GLN A 18 -29.81 58.22 -10.74
N ILE A 19 -30.70 58.04 -11.73
CA ILE A 19 -30.34 57.90 -13.15
C ILE A 19 -30.50 59.23 -13.90
N CYS A 20 -31.66 59.89 -13.78
CA CYS A 20 -31.96 61.14 -14.50
C CYS A 20 -31.81 62.39 -13.64
N ASN A 21 -31.55 62.23 -12.34
CA ASN A 21 -31.31 63.30 -11.37
C ASN A 21 -32.49 64.28 -11.19
N SER A 22 -33.72 63.86 -11.52
CA SER A 22 -34.94 64.62 -11.23
C SER A 22 -35.58 64.16 -9.93
N GLU A 23 -36.29 65.08 -9.28
CA GLU A 23 -37.01 64.87 -8.03
C GLU A 23 -38.45 64.42 -8.32
N GLU A 24 -38.93 63.41 -7.59
CA GLU A 24 -40.25 62.81 -7.77
C GLU A 24 -40.79 62.35 -6.41
N GLU A 25 -42.11 62.17 -6.29
CA GLU A 25 -42.71 61.59 -5.09
C GLU A 25 -42.16 60.19 -4.81
N LYS A 26 -41.88 59.89 -3.54
CA LYS A 26 -41.39 58.56 -3.09
C LYS A 26 -42.26 57.41 -3.59
N SER A 27 -43.58 57.61 -3.71
CA SER A 27 -44.57 56.64 -4.18
C SER A 27 -44.40 56.23 -5.65
N LEU A 28 -43.70 57.04 -6.45
CA LEU A 28 -43.52 56.86 -7.91
C LEU A 28 -42.12 56.31 -8.28
N LEU A 29 -41.24 56.14 -7.29
CA LEU A 29 -39.89 55.62 -7.47
C LEU A 29 -39.79 54.16 -7.05
N LEU A 30 -39.06 53.36 -7.83
CA LEU A 30 -38.62 52.04 -7.40
C LEU A 30 -37.48 52.21 -6.40
N ASN A 31 -37.60 51.61 -5.22
CA ASN A 31 -36.58 51.62 -4.19
C ASN A 31 -35.95 50.22 -4.07
N CYS A 32 -34.65 50.10 -4.35
CA CYS A 32 -33.94 48.84 -4.25
C CYS A 32 -33.76 48.44 -2.78
N SER A 33 -34.33 47.30 -2.40
CA SER A 33 -34.21 46.73 -1.05
C SER A 33 -32.77 46.43 -0.61
N GLY A 34 -31.84 46.19 -1.56
CA GLY A 34 -30.45 45.80 -1.27
C GLY A 34 -29.41 46.93 -1.29
N CYS A 35 -29.67 48.06 -1.95
CA CYS A 35 -28.68 49.16 -2.05
C CYS A 35 -29.26 50.57 -1.96
N SER A 36 -30.55 50.71 -1.60
CA SER A 36 -31.25 51.99 -1.48
C SER A 36 -31.25 52.84 -2.76
N LEU A 37 -30.97 52.22 -3.91
CA LEU A 37 -31.04 52.83 -5.22
C LEU A 37 -32.49 53.20 -5.54
N ARG A 38 -32.73 54.47 -5.85
CA ARG A 38 -34.05 55.00 -6.20
C ARG A 38 -34.09 55.46 -7.65
N VAL A 39 -34.99 54.88 -8.44
CA VAL A 39 -35.06 55.12 -9.89
C VAL A 39 -36.49 55.11 -10.40
N HIS A 40 -36.76 55.84 -11.47
CA HIS A 40 -38.03 55.70 -12.18
C HIS A 40 -38.11 54.34 -12.88
N PRO A 41 -39.31 53.72 -12.95
CA PRO A 41 -39.56 52.53 -13.77
C PRO A 41 -39.11 52.70 -15.23
N SER A 42 -39.31 53.88 -15.81
CA SER A 42 -38.97 54.20 -17.20
C SER A 42 -37.47 54.48 -17.43
N CYS A 43 -36.72 54.85 -16.40
CA CYS A 43 -35.27 55.10 -16.49
C CYS A 43 -34.44 53.80 -16.51
N LEU A 44 -35.05 52.66 -16.14
CA LEU A 44 -34.41 51.35 -16.23
C LEU A 44 -34.32 50.88 -17.69
N THR A 45 -33.31 50.07 -17.99
CA THR A 45 -33.17 49.43 -19.30
C THR A 45 -33.08 47.91 -19.12
N PRO A 46 -34.10 47.12 -19.54
CA PRO A 46 -35.39 47.57 -20.08
C PRO A 46 -36.26 48.27 -19.00
N PRO A 47 -37.23 49.12 -19.42
CA PRO A 47 -38.17 49.77 -18.51
C PRO A 47 -38.96 48.77 -17.68
N TRP A 48 -39.15 49.08 -16.40
CA TRP A 48 -39.96 48.27 -15.51
C TRP A 48 -41.45 48.51 -15.77
N THR A 49 -42.21 47.43 -15.98
CA THR A 49 -43.66 47.46 -16.29
C THR A 49 -44.52 46.79 -15.21
N GLY A 50 -43.90 46.33 -14.13
CA GLY A 50 -44.59 45.75 -12.98
C GLY A 50 -45.16 46.80 -12.03
N MET A 51 -45.95 46.37 -11.05
CA MET A 51 -46.42 47.24 -9.97
C MET A 51 -45.24 47.74 -9.12
N LEU A 52 -45.35 48.95 -8.58
CA LEU A 52 -44.38 49.52 -7.65
C LEU A 52 -44.56 48.86 -6.29
N THR A 53 -43.58 48.07 -5.87
CA THR A 53 -43.58 47.34 -4.61
C THR A 53 -42.30 47.61 -3.83
N ASP A 54 -42.39 47.63 -2.50
CA ASP A 54 -41.25 47.92 -1.61
C ASP A 54 -40.19 46.81 -1.58
N ASP A 55 -40.46 45.65 -2.18
CA ASP A 55 -39.58 44.48 -2.24
C ASP A 55 -38.75 44.41 -3.55
N TRP A 56 -38.85 45.42 -4.42
CA TRP A 56 -38.10 45.44 -5.66
C TRP A 56 -36.58 45.53 -5.42
N SER A 57 -35.80 44.71 -6.13
CA SER A 57 -34.33 44.78 -6.16
C SER A 57 -33.81 45.08 -7.57
N CYS A 58 -32.79 45.94 -7.65
CA CYS A 58 -32.22 46.38 -8.92
C CYS A 58 -31.46 45.25 -9.62
N TYR A 59 -31.23 45.38 -10.93
CA TYR A 59 -30.56 44.33 -11.73
C TYR A 59 -29.16 43.95 -11.22
N SER A 60 -28.42 44.89 -10.62
CA SER A 60 -27.10 44.62 -10.05
C SER A 60 -27.20 43.80 -8.75
N CYS A 61 -28.11 44.16 -7.84
CA CYS A 61 -28.36 43.39 -6.62
C CYS A 61 -28.89 41.99 -6.94
N LYS A 62 -29.82 41.85 -7.90
CA LYS A 62 -30.30 40.54 -8.37
C LYS A 62 -29.20 39.65 -8.96
N LYS A 63 -28.21 40.24 -9.66
CA LYS A 63 -27.06 39.50 -10.17
C LYS A 63 -26.16 39.00 -9.05
N ILE A 64 -25.91 39.83 -8.03
CA ILE A 64 -25.10 39.46 -6.86
C ILE A 64 -25.81 38.36 -6.06
N GLU A 65 -27.10 38.54 -5.75
CA GLU A 65 -27.93 37.53 -5.07
C GLU A 65 -27.91 36.19 -5.84
N GLY A 66 -28.05 36.22 -7.17
CA GLY A 66 -27.95 35.01 -8.00
C GLY A 66 -26.58 34.35 -7.95
N GLN A 67 -25.49 35.13 -7.93
CA GLN A 67 -24.12 34.62 -7.81
C GLN A 67 -23.82 34.05 -6.41
N GLU A 68 -24.33 34.68 -5.35
CA GLU A 68 -24.23 34.21 -3.97
C GLU A 68 -25.01 32.90 -3.80
N MET A 69 -26.23 32.81 -4.33
CA MET A 69 -27.01 31.57 -4.31
C MET A 69 -26.33 30.42 -5.08
N GLU A 70 -25.73 30.71 -6.25
CA GLU A 70 -24.99 29.71 -7.03
C GLU A 70 -23.71 29.26 -6.30
N HIS A 71 -22.99 30.20 -5.67
CA HIS A 71 -21.82 29.90 -4.84
C HIS A 71 -22.21 29.03 -3.63
N ASP A 72 -23.28 29.38 -2.91
CA ASP A 72 -23.76 28.62 -1.75
C ASP A 72 -24.23 27.21 -2.14
N ALA A 73 -24.91 27.08 -3.28
CA ALA A 73 -25.28 25.77 -3.83
C ALA A 73 -24.06 24.93 -4.19
N ASN A 74 -23.01 25.54 -4.74
CA ASN A 74 -21.76 24.87 -5.07
C ASN A 74 -20.99 24.43 -3.80
N VAL A 75 -20.90 25.31 -2.79
CA VAL A 75 -20.31 24.99 -1.48
C VAL A 75 -21.08 23.86 -0.81
N ALA A 76 -22.42 23.86 -0.87
CA ALA A 76 -23.25 22.79 -0.33
C ALA A 76 -23.02 21.44 -1.06
N ASP A 77 -22.89 21.44 -2.39
CA ASP A 77 -22.56 20.23 -3.15
C ASP A 77 -21.16 19.70 -2.81
N PHE A 78 -20.15 20.56 -2.70
CA PHE A 78 -18.81 20.17 -2.27
C PHE A 78 -18.80 19.61 -0.84
N SER A 79 -19.53 20.25 0.09
CA SER A 79 -19.68 19.75 1.46
C SER A 79 -20.31 18.36 1.48
N LYS A 80 -21.38 18.15 0.72
CA LYS A 80 -22.05 16.86 0.62
C LYS A 80 -21.14 15.76 0.04
N ARG A 81 -20.34 16.09 -0.98
CA ARG A 81 -19.36 15.15 -1.56
C ARG A 81 -18.25 14.82 -0.56
N TYR A 82 -17.77 15.81 0.19
CA TYR A 82 -16.79 15.62 1.26
C TYR A 82 -17.34 14.69 2.35
N ASP A 83 -18.54 14.96 2.86
CA ASP A 83 -19.18 14.15 3.90
C ASP A 83 -19.38 12.69 3.44
N SER A 84 -19.84 12.49 2.20
CA SER A 84 -19.98 11.15 1.62
C SER A 84 -18.63 10.43 1.44
N ALA A 85 -17.55 11.15 1.12
CA ALA A 85 -16.21 10.58 1.06
C ALA A 85 -15.67 10.21 2.44
N VAL A 86 -15.91 11.05 3.46
CA VAL A 86 -15.56 10.77 4.86
C VAL A 86 -16.31 9.55 5.36
N GLU A 87 -17.61 9.44 5.10
CA GLU A 87 -18.41 8.27 5.48
C GLU A 87 -17.89 6.98 4.83
N ARG A 88 -17.57 7.00 3.53
CA ARG A 88 -16.97 5.85 2.84
C ARG A 88 -15.60 5.47 3.42
N LYS A 89 -14.76 6.46 3.72
CA LYS A 89 -13.47 6.24 4.39
C LYS A 89 -13.67 5.56 5.75
N LEU A 90 -14.62 6.04 6.56
CA LEU A 90 -14.91 5.46 7.87
C LEU A 90 -15.41 4.02 7.75
N LYS A 91 -16.33 3.73 6.81
CA LYS A 91 -16.79 2.37 6.52
C LYS A 91 -15.64 1.44 6.13
N ILE A 92 -14.73 1.89 5.25
CA ILE A 92 -13.55 1.10 4.86
C ILE A 92 -12.64 0.86 6.08
N LEU A 93 -12.42 1.88 6.93
CA LEU A 93 -11.62 1.72 8.14
C LEU A 93 -12.24 0.72 9.12
N ASP A 94 -13.57 0.70 9.27
CA ASP A 94 -14.26 -0.27 10.11
C ASP A 94 -14.19 -1.68 9.54
N VAL A 95 -14.30 -1.84 8.21
CA VAL A 95 -14.04 -3.13 7.54
C VAL A 95 -12.60 -3.58 7.81
N ILE A 96 -11.60 -2.71 7.62
CA ILE A 96 -10.19 -3.02 7.87
C ILE A 96 -9.98 -3.45 9.34
N ARG A 97 -10.59 -2.75 10.29
CA ARG A 97 -10.52 -3.10 11.73
C ARG A 97 -11.18 -4.44 12.05
N SER A 98 -12.17 -4.85 11.27
CA SER A 98 -12.85 -6.14 11.43
C SER A 98 -12.10 -7.32 10.80
N LEU A 99 -11.08 -7.06 9.98
CA LEU A 99 -10.26 -8.11 9.38
C LEU A 99 -9.39 -8.77 10.45
N ASP A 100 -9.54 -10.09 10.60
CA ASP A 100 -8.65 -10.91 11.41
C ASP A 100 -7.35 -11.17 10.63
N LEU A 101 -6.45 -10.18 10.63
CA LEU A 101 -5.16 -10.28 9.96
C LEU A 101 -4.15 -11.00 10.85
N PRO A 102 -3.27 -11.84 10.26
CA PRO A 102 -2.22 -12.48 11.02
C PRO A 102 -1.27 -11.43 11.61
N ASN A 103 -0.64 -11.78 12.73
CA ASN A 103 0.39 -10.95 13.34
C ASN A 103 1.54 -10.70 12.37
N ASN A 104 2.29 -9.63 12.61
CA ASN A 104 3.55 -9.40 11.90
C ASN A 104 4.45 -10.65 12.06
N PRO A 105 4.86 -11.33 10.98
CA PRO A 105 5.57 -12.61 11.09
C PRO A 105 6.90 -12.49 11.84
N LEU A 106 7.62 -11.37 11.69
CA LEU A 106 8.90 -11.17 12.36
C LEU A 106 8.73 -10.97 13.86
N ASP A 107 7.71 -10.22 14.28
CA ASP A 107 7.41 -10.03 15.70
C ASP A 107 6.96 -11.34 16.35
N ASP A 108 6.10 -12.11 15.68
CA ASP A 108 5.66 -13.42 16.17
C ASP A 108 6.83 -14.41 16.31
N ILE A 109 7.78 -14.41 15.35
CA ILE A 109 9.02 -15.19 15.47
C ILE A 109 9.87 -14.74 16.67
N ILE A 110 10.05 -13.44 16.86
CA ILE A 110 10.85 -12.91 17.98
C ILE A 110 10.21 -13.29 19.32
N ASP A 111 8.89 -13.13 19.43
CA ASP A 111 8.13 -13.50 20.63
C ASP A 111 8.27 -15.00 20.94
N GLN A 112 8.07 -15.87 19.94
CA GLN A 112 8.23 -17.32 20.09
C GLN A 112 9.66 -17.73 20.47
N LEU A 113 10.67 -16.94 20.07
CA LEU A 113 12.08 -17.16 20.42
C LEU A 113 12.48 -16.57 21.78
N GLY A 114 11.52 -16.10 22.56
CA GLY A 114 11.72 -15.59 23.92
C GLY A 114 11.89 -14.07 24.01
N GLY A 115 11.48 -13.34 22.97
CA GLY A 115 11.40 -11.89 22.95
C GLY A 115 12.68 -11.16 22.53
N PRO A 116 12.63 -9.81 22.48
CA PRO A 116 13.72 -8.98 21.96
C PRO A 116 15.01 -9.06 22.79
N ASP A 117 14.94 -9.43 24.06
CA ASP A 117 16.12 -9.62 24.92
C ASP A 117 16.94 -10.86 24.55
N LYS A 118 16.34 -11.83 23.85
CA LYS A 118 17.00 -13.08 23.43
C LYS A 118 17.45 -13.06 21.97
N VAL A 119 16.84 -12.20 21.16
CA VAL A 119 17.05 -12.13 19.71
C VAL A 119 17.75 -10.83 19.32
N ALA A 120 18.88 -10.97 18.64
CA ALA A 120 19.62 -9.85 18.08
C ALA A 120 19.03 -9.46 16.73
N GLU A 121 18.31 -8.34 16.70
CA GLU A 121 17.57 -7.93 15.52
C GLU A 121 18.32 -6.88 14.68
N ILE A 122 18.83 -7.30 13.51
CA ILE A 122 19.67 -6.49 12.63
C ILE A 122 18.92 -6.30 11.30
N THR A 123 17.87 -5.48 11.35
CA THR A 123 17.00 -5.21 10.21
C THR A 123 16.94 -3.70 9.89
N GLY A 124 16.17 -3.34 8.86
CA GLY A 124 15.91 -1.96 8.46
C GLY A 124 14.69 -1.31 9.14
N ARG A 125 13.90 -2.04 9.94
CA ARG A 125 12.65 -1.48 10.52
C ARG A 125 12.94 -0.48 11.63
N ARG A 126 12.03 0.45 11.94
CA ARG A 126 12.25 1.48 12.99
C ARG A 126 11.67 1.11 14.35
N GLY A 127 10.67 0.24 14.37
CA GLY A 127 10.04 -0.27 15.57
C GLY A 127 9.43 -1.65 15.34
N MET A 128 8.94 -2.21 16.43
CA MET A 128 8.33 -3.53 16.53
C MET A 128 7.05 -3.44 17.35
N LEU A 129 6.17 -4.40 17.16
CA LEU A 129 4.97 -4.58 17.97
C LEU A 129 5.27 -5.60 19.06
N ILE A 130 5.11 -5.23 20.33
CA ILE A 130 5.42 -6.08 21.48
C ILE A 130 4.15 -6.37 22.25
N ARG A 131 3.95 -7.64 22.58
CA ARG A 131 2.89 -8.06 23.48
C ARG A 131 3.23 -7.66 24.91
N THR A 132 2.36 -6.86 25.52
CA THR A 132 2.55 -6.50 26.92
C THR A 132 2.14 -7.66 27.83
N SER A 133 2.93 -7.90 28.87
CA SER A 133 2.68 -8.95 29.86
C SER A 133 1.42 -8.70 30.71
N ASP A 134 0.88 -7.49 30.68
CA ASP A 134 -0.34 -7.07 31.38
C ASP A 134 -1.63 -7.47 30.65
N GLY A 135 -1.54 -8.16 29.52
CA GLY A 135 -2.70 -8.63 28.75
C GLY A 135 -3.47 -7.51 28.03
N LYS A 136 -2.98 -6.27 28.04
CA LYS A 136 -3.63 -5.12 27.40
C LYS A 136 -3.43 -5.02 25.89
N GLY A 137 -2.86 -6.06 25.27
CA GLY A 137 -2.70 -6.18 23.82
C GLY A 137 -1.27 -5.93 23.36
N VAL A 138 -1.14 -5.25 22.23
CA VAL A 138 0.13 -5.07 21.51
C VAL A 138 0.48 -3.59 21.46
N ILE A 139 1.69 -3.23 21.87
CA ILE A 139 2.19 -1.84 21.85
C ILE A 139 3.27 -1.69 20.79
N TYR A 140 3.28 -0.54 20.12
CA TYR A 140 4.40 -0.16 19.26
C TYR A 140 5.59 0.31 20.12
N GLN A 141 6.72 -0.37 19.97
CA GLN A 141 7.98 0.01 20.60
C GLN A 141 9.00 0.35 19.51
N ALA A 142 9.58 1.55 19.58
CA ALA A 142 10.75 1.89 18.77
C ALA A 142 11.91 0.94 19.13
N ARG A 143 12.73 0.52 18.16
CA ARG A 143 13.81 -0.43 18.44
C ARG A 143 14.87 0.12 19.40
N ASN A 144 14.95 1.44 19.58
CA ASN A 144 15.86 2.11 20.53
C ASN A 144 15.87 1.40 21.90
N ALA A 145 16.92 0.60 22.13
CA ALA A 145 17.32 0.21 23.46
C ALA A 145 17.81 1.48 24.14
N LYS A 146 17.23 1.80 25.30
CA LYS A 146 17.61 2.96 26.13
C LYS A 146 19.13 3.09 26.10
N GLU A 147 19.63 4.21 25.58
CA GLU A 147 21.05 4.60 25.48
C GLU A 147 21.80 4.33 24.15
N VAL A 148 21.15 3.81 23.09
CA VAL A 148 21.81 3.64 21.76
C VAL A 148 21.07 4.43 20.66
N SER A 149 21.82 5.16 19.83
CA SER A 149 21.24 5.87 18.69
C SER A 149 20.66 4.89 17.66
N MET A 150 19.61 5.32 16.95
CA MET A 150 18.97 4.51 15.90
C MET A 150 19.96 4.08 14.80
N GLU A 151 21.02 4.84 14.55
CA GLU A 151 22.05 4.51 13.57
C GLU A 151 22.99 3.39 14.05
N MET A 152 23.23 3.32 15.36
CA MET A 152 24.14 2.34 15.95
C MET A 152 23.45 1.06 16.43
N ILE A 153 22.12 1.00 16.38
CA ILE A 153 21.36 -0.12 16.94
C ILE A 153 21.74 -1.47 16.33
N ASN A 154 21.88 -1.53 15.01
CA ASN A 154 22.25 -2.76 14.30
C ASN A 154 23.66 -3.23 14.69
N MET A 155 24.58 -2.29 14.97
CA MET A 155 25.92 -2.59 15.45
C MET A 155 25.92 -3.06 16.90
N HIS A 156 25.08 -2.46 17.74
CA HIS A 156 24.88 -2.89 19.11
C HIS A 156 24.30 -4.30 19.19
N GLU A 157 23.24 -4.60 18.44
CA GLU A 157 22.61 -5.92 18.36
C GLU A 157 23.58 -6.98 17.83
N LYS A 158 24.35 -6.66 16.79
CA LYS A 158 25.45 -7.51 16.32
C LYS A 158 26.43 -7.81 17.45
N GLN A 159 26.85 -6.80 18.21
CA GLN A 159 27.81 -6.98 19.30
C GLN A 159 27.23 -7.89 20.39
N GLN A 160 25.97 -7.71 20.77
CA GLN A 160 25.29 -8.58 21.74
C GLN A 160 25.28 -10.05 21.28
N PHE A 161 25.07 -10.31 19.99
CA PHE A 161 25.15 -11.66 19.44
C PHE A 161 26.58 -12.24 19.49
N MET A 162 27.58 -11.43 19.10
CA MET A 162 28.98 -11.85 19.06
C MET A 162 29.62 -12.02 20.45
N ASP A 163 29.10 -11.31 21.45
CA ASP A 163 29.50 -11.40 22.87
C ASP A 163 28.77 -12.49 23.66
N ASP A 164 27.98 -13.32 22.98
CA ASP A 164 27.23 -14.42 23.58
C ASP A 164 26.13 -13.98 24.55
N LYS A 165 25.66 -12.73 24.45
CA LYS A 165 24.53 -12.21 25.24
C LYS A 165 23.19 -12.63 24.63
N LYS A 166 23.11 -12.60 23.30
CA LYS A 166 21.97 -13.06 22.51
C LYS A 166 22.40 -14.24 21.64
N LEU A 167 21.63 -15.33 21.66
CA LEU A 167 22.01 -16.58 20.98
C LEU A 167 21.47 -16.67 19.55
N ILE A 168 20.48 -15.84 19.23
CA ILE A 168 19.82 -15.83 17.93
C ILE A 168 20.01 -14.46 17.32
N ALA A 169 20.28 -14.40 16.02
CA ALA A 169 20.31 -13.16 15.26
C ALA A 169 19.37 -13.26 14.06
N ILE A 170 18.56 -12.23 13.85
CA ILE A 170 17.73 -12.09 12.66
C ILE A 170 18.29 -10.94 11.83
N ILE A 171 18.54 -11.21 10.55
CA ILE A 171 19.08 -10.24 9.61
C ILE A 171 18.11 -10.03 8.46
N SER A 172 18.06 -8.80 7.92
CA SER A 172 17.43 -8.51 6.63
C SER A 172 18.44 -7.91 5.65
N GLU A 173 18.11 -7.91 4.36
CA GLU A 173 18.98 -7.31 3.33
C GLU A 173 19.33 -5.85 3.67
N ALA A 174 18.33 -5.07 4.08
CA ALA A 174 18.49 -3.66 4.44
C ALA A 174 19.33 -3.42 5.72
N GLY A 175 19.27 -4.33 6.70
CA GLY A 175 19.96 -4.15 7.98
C GLY A 175 21.37 -4.73 8.04
N SER A 176 21.70 -5.69 7.17
CA SER A 176 22.90 -6.52 7.30
C SER A 176 24.07 -6.13 6.38
N ALA A 177 23.95 -5.01 5.67
CA ALA A 177 25.04 -4.48 4.86
C ALA A 177 26.31 -4.30 5.72
N GLY A 178 27.42 -4.92 5.30
CA GLY A 178 28.69 -4.88 6.05
C GLY A 178 28.73 -5.69 7.36
N VAL A 179 27.62 -6.26 7.81
CA VAL A 179 27.55 -7.04 9.05
C VAL A 179 28.23 -8.40 8.86
N SER A 180 28.88 -8.87 9.92
CA SER A 180 29.56 -10.16 9.97
C SER A 180 29.21 -10.88 11.26
N LEU A 181 28.62 -12.06 11.13
CA LEU A 181 28.08 -12.90 12.20
C LEU A 181 28.69 -14.31 12.19
N HIS A 182 29.76 -14.53 11.41
CA HIS A 182 30.47 -15.81 11.41
C HIS A 182 31.02 -16.16 12.80
N ALA A 183 31.35 -17.44 13.02
CA ALA A 183 31.96 -17.90 14.26
C ALA A 183 33.44 -17.49 14.33
N ASP A 184 33.73 -16.18 14.39
CA ASP A 184 35.07 -15.61 14.38
C ASP A 184 35.89 -16.12 15.58
N ARG A 185 37.13 -16.59 15.33
CA ARG A 185 38.08 -17.01 16.38
C ARG A 185 38.38 -15.95 17.43
N ARG A 186 38.14 -14.66 17.11
CA ARG A 186 38.36 -13.53 18.02
C ARG A 186 37.13 -13.15 18.83
N ALA A 187 35.95 -13.65 18.44
CA ALA A 187 34.71 -13.38 19.14
C ALA A 187 34.52 -14.35 20.31
N LYS A 188 33.72 -13.94 21.30
CA LYS A 188 33.34 -14.80 22.42
C LYS A 188 32.37 -15.89 21.97
N ASN A 189 31.37 -15.55 21.16
CA ASN A 189 30.44 -16.51 20.60
C ASN A 189 31.04 -17.22 19.37
N GLN A 190 31.64 -18.39 19.59
CA GLN A 190 32.27 -19.22 18.55
C GLN A 190 31.43 -20.45 18.15
N ARG A 191 30.17 -20.52 18.59
CA ARG A 191 29.27 -21.66 18.29
C ARG A 191 29.06 -21.80 16.79
N ARG A 192 28.94 -23.04 16.31
CA ARG A 192 28.62 -23.31 14.90
C ARG A 192 27.33 -22.60 14.51
N ARG A 193 27.37 -21.85 13.41
CA ARG A 193 26.21 -21.11 12.90
C ARG A 193 25.25 -22.05 12.21
N VAL A 194 23.97 -21.96 12.55
CA VAL A 194 22.88 -22.53 11.75
C VAL A 194 22.17 -21.35 11.11
N HIS A 195 22.39 -21.15 9.81
CA HIS A 195 21.80 -20.06 9.05
C HIS A 195 20.51 -20.56 8.42
N VAL A 196 19.38 -20.11 8.96
CA VAL A 196 18.05 -20.40 8.42
C VAL A 196 17.62 -19.27 7.50
N THR A 197 17.26 -19.59 6.27
CA THR A 197 16.80 -18.62 5.28
C THR A 197 15.31 -18.82 5.06
N LEU A 198 14.52 -17.87 5.59
CA LEU A 198 13.05 -17.86 5.48
C LEU A 198 12.59 -17.42 4.09
N GLU A 199 13.30 -16.45 3.50
CA GLU A 199 13.03 -15.91 2.18
C GLU A 199 14.31 -15.97 1.35
N LEU A 200 14.27 -16.68 0.22
CA LEU A 200 15.40 -16.76 -0.69
C LEU A 200 15.47 -15.48 -1.54
N PRO A 201 16.64 -14.84 -1.64
CA PRO A 201 16.81 -13.71 -2.55
C PRO A 201 16.51 -14.10 -3.99
N TRP A 202 15.93 -13.16 -4.74
CA TRP A 202 15.59 -13.30 -6.16
C TRP A 202 16.78 -13.65 -7.07
N SER A 203 18.01 -13.39 -6.61
CA SER A 203 19.22 -13.79 -7.32
C SER A 203 20.14 -14.64 -6.43
N ALA A 204 20.77 -15.63 -7.06
CA ALA A 204 21.70 -16.49 -6.37
C ALA A 204 22.93 -15.73 -5.86
N ASP A 205 23.38 -14.68 -6.56
CA ASP A 205 24.49 -13.85 -6.12
C ASP A 205 24.16 -13.09 -4.82
N ARG A 206 22.94 -12.55 -4.70
CA ARG A 206 22.47 -11.95 -3.44
C ARG A 206 22.37 -12.98 -2.33
N ALA A 207 21.91 -14.20 -2.64
CA ALA A 207 21.91 -15.30 -1.68
C ALA A 207 23.32 -15.62 -1.17
N ILE A 208 24.32 -15.72 -2.07
CA ILE A 208 25.72 -15.92 -1.67
C ILE A 208 26.23 -14.77 -0.81
N GLN A 209 25.90 -13.52 -1.13
CA GLN A 209 26.27 -12.36 -0.30
C GLN A 209 25.66 -12.41 1.10
N GLN A 210 24.43 -12.91 1.24
CA GLN A 210 23.77 -13.14 2.53
C GLN A 210 24.42 -14.30 3.29
N PHE A 211 24.76 -15.39 2.62
CA PHE A 211 25.48 -16.51 3.24
C PHE A 211 26.89 -16.13 3.70
N GLY A 212 27.53 -15.20 3.01
CA GLY A 212 28.81 -14.59 3.39
C GLY A 212 28.75 -13.76 4.69
N ARG A 213 27.56 -13.49 5.25
CA ARG A 213 27.44 -12.88 6.59
C ARG A 213 27.83 -13.86 7.69
N THR A 214 27.66 -15.16 7.46
CA THR A 214 27.98 -16.23 8.42
C THR A 214 29.14 -17.12 7.98
N HIS A 215 29.66 -16.98 6.75
CA HIS A 215 30.77 -17.76 6.21
C HIS A 215 31.99 -16.88 5.87
N ARG A 216 33.10 -17.03 6.60
CA ARG A 216 34.35 -16.25 6.43
C ARG A 216 35.59 -17.08 6.79
N SER A 217 36.76 -16.70 6.28
CA SER A 217 38.01 -17.46 6.46
C SER A 217 38.48 -17.61 7.91
N ASN A 218 38.19 -16.64 8.79
CA ASN A 218 38.60 -16.71 10.21
C ASN A 218 37.58 -17.42 11.13
N GLN A 219 36.68 -18.23 10.58
CA GLN A 219 35.69 -18.96 11.37
C GLN A 219 36.28 -20.22 12.04
N THR A 220 35.84 -20.52 13.27
CA THR A 220 36.15 -21.77 13.98
C THR A 220 35.47 -22.98 13.36
N SER A 221 34.29 -22.77 12.76
CA SER A 221 33.50 -23.82 12.12
C SER A 221 32.68 -23.25 10.97
N ALA A 222 32.45 -24.08 9.95
CA ALA A 222 31.58 -23.72 8.85
C ALA A 222 30.09 -23.71 9.27
N PRO A 223 29.29 -22.75 8.76
CA PRO A 223 27.86 -22.71 8.98
C PRO A 223 27.15 -23.93 8.37
N GLN A 224 26.01 -24.29 8.94
CA GLN A 224 25.01 -25.13 8.31
C GLN A 224 23.90 -24.25 7.74
N TYR A 225 23.57 -24.41 6.47
CA TYR A 225 22.49 -23.68 5.82
C TYR A 225 21.19 -24.50 5.84
N ARG A 226 20.08 -23.85 6.21
CA ARG A 226 18.72 -24.40 6.19
C ARG A 226 17.86 -23.47 5.34
N LEU A 227 17.59 -23.87 4.10
CA LEU A 227 16.77 -23.09 3.18
C LEU A 227 15.31 -23.54 3.32
N LEU A 228 14.42 -22.62 3.65
CA LEU A 228 12.99 -22.87 3.70
C LEU A 228 12.35 -22.30 2.43
N PHE A 229 11.53 -23.10 1.78
CA PHE A 229 10.74 -22.73 0.62
C PHE A 229 9.50 -23.62 0.59
N THR A 230 8.44 -23.11 0.00
CA THR A 230 7.17 -23.80 -0.20
C THR A 230 7.28 -24.83 -1.32
N ASN A 231 6.25 -25.67 -1.46
CA ASN A 231 6.17 -26.63 -2.55
C ASN A 231 5.90 -26.00 -3.94
N LEU A 232 5.92 -24.67 -4.05
CA LEU A 232 5.66 -23.95 -5.30
C LEU A 232 6.82 -24.10 -6.28
N GLY A 233 6.49 -24.38 -7.55
CA GLY A 233 7.49 -24.62 -8.59
C GLY A 233 8.46 -23.44 -8.80
N GLY A 234 7.96 -22.21 -8.67
CA GLY A 234 8.78 -20.99 -8.72
C GLY A 234 9.87 -20.96 -7.66
N GLU A 235 9.50 -21.16 -6.39
CA GLU A 235 10.47 -21.17 -5.29
C GLU A 235 11.45 -22.35 -5.37
N LYS A 236 10.98 -23.54 -5.75
CA LYS A 236 11.86 -24.71 -5.99
C LYS A 236 12.93 -24.42 -7.05
N ARG A 237 12.54 -23.75 -8.14
CA ARG A 237 13.49 -23.32 -9.18
C ARG A 237 14.54 -22.39 -8.60
N PHE A 238 14.13 -21.36 -7.85
CA PHE A 238 15.09 -20.43 -7.21
C PHE A 238 16.01 -21.15 -6.21
N ALA A 239 15.46 -22.00 -5.35
CA ALA A 239 16.22 -22.80 -4.38
C ALA A 239 17.28 -23.69 -5.06
N SER A 240 16.94 -24.32 -6.18
CA SER A 240 17.89 -25.16 -6.94
C SER A 240 19.09 -24.39 -7.47
N ILE A 241 18.88 -23.16 -7.95
CA ILE A 241 19.94 -22.30 -8.49
C ILE A 241 20.85 -21.85 -7.34
N VAL A 242 20.26 -21.45 -6.21
CA VAL A 242 21.01 -21.07 -5.00
C VAL A 242 21.84 -22.26 -4.48
N ALA A 243 21.26 -23.45 -4.43
CA ALA A 243 21.96 -24.68 -4.04
C ALA A 243 23.15 -24.99 -4.94
N LYS A 244 22.96 -24.92 -6.27
CA LYS A 244 24.05 -25.12 -7.25
C LYS A 244 25.20 -24.12 -7.06
N ARG A 245 24.89 -22.86 -6.72
CA ARG A 245 25.92 -21.84 -6.41
C ARG A 245 26.62 -22.14 -5.09
N LEU A 246 25.90 -22.60 -4.07
CA LEU A 246 26.48 -23.06 -2.80
C LEU A 246 27.43 -24.26 -3.01
N GLU A 247 27.06 -25.23 -3.85
CA GLU A 247 27.92 -26.37 -4.20
C GLU A 247 29.23 -25.91 -4.86
N SER A 248 29.16 -24.93 -5.77
CA SER A 248 30.36 -24.34 -6.39
C SER A 248 31.27 -23.64 -5.39
N LEU A 249 30.76 -23.25 -4.21
CA LEU A 249 31.55 -22.68 -3.11
C LEU A 249 32.11 -23.76 -2.16
N GLY A 250 31.94 -25.05 -2.49
CA GLY A 250 32.36 -26.17 -1.66
C GLY A 250 31.41 -26.49 -0.50
N ALA A 251 30.20 -25.90 -0.48
CA ALA A 251 29.18 -26.27 0.50
C ALA A 251 28.51 -27.58 0.08
N LEU A 252 28.52 -28.57 0.98
CA LEU A 252 27.77 -29.80 0.79
C LEU A 252 26.27 -29.52 0.94
N THR A 253 25.54 -29.45 -0.17
CA THR A 253 24.08 -29.32 -0.12
C THR A 253 23.48 -30.72 -0.03
N GLN A 254 23.09 -31.14 1.18
CA GLN A 254 22.31 -32.35 1.37
C GLN A 254 20.83 -31.96 1.52
N GLY A 255 19.98 -32.47 0.64
CA GLY A 255 18.54 -32.48 0.88
C GLY A 255 18.22 -33.48 2.00
N ASP A 256 17.35 -33.11 2.94
CA ASP A 256 16.85 -34.09 3.91
C ASP A 256 16.16 -35.22 3.16
N ARG A 257 16.53 -36.48 3.43
CA ARG A 257 15.95 -37.67 2.79
C ARG A 257 14.44 -37.78 3.00
N ARG A 258 13.89 -37.11 4.01
CA ARG A 258 12.44 -37.02 4.26
C ARG A 258 11.75 -35.88 3.48
N ALA A 259 12.51 -34.95 2.91
CA ALA A 259 12.01 -33.76 2.22
C ALA A 259 11.95 -33.90 0.68
N GLY A 260 12.17 -35.10 0.13
CA GLY A 260 12.09 -35.37 -1.31
C GLY A 260 13.45 -35.37 -2.02
N PRO A 261 13.48 -35.31 -3.36
CA PRO A 261 14.71 -35.43 -4.13
C PRO A 261 15.68 -34.28 -3.85
N SER A 262 16.98 -34.50 -4.13
CA SER A 262 18.02 -33.46 -4.00
C SER A 262 17.61 -32.17 -4.72
N LEU A 263 18.05 -31.00 -4.22
CA LEU A 263 17.77 -29.70 -4.83
C LEU A 263 18.19 -29.64 -6.31
N SER A 264 19.16 -30.47 -6.71
CA SER A 264 19.57 -30.67 -8.10
C SER A 264 18.46 -31.21 -9.01
N ALA A 265 17.49 -31.96 -8.49
CA ALA A 265 16.35 -32.48 -9.25
C ALA A 265 15.41 -31.38 -9.76
N PHE A 266 15.46 -30.19 -9.15
CA PHE A 266 14.67 -29.03 -9.57
C PHE A 266 15.48 -28.03 -10.42
N ASN A 267 16.67 -28.42 -10.88
CA ASN A 267 17.49 -27.58 -11.74
C ASN A 267 16.96 -27.57 -13.20
N TYR A 268 16.01 -26.68 -13.45
CA TYR A 268 15.46 -26.45 -14.79
C TYR A 268 16.37 -25.59 -15.69
N ASP A 269 17.42 -24.96 -15.13
CA ASP A 269 18.38 -24.17 -15.90
C ASP A 269 19.49 -25.05 -16.49
N SER A 270 19.06 -25.98 -17.34
CA SER A 270 19.91 -26.89 -18.11
C SER A 270 19.47 -26.89 -19.57
N THR A 271 20.33 -27.41 -20.46
CA THR A 271 19.98 -27.61 -21.87
C THR A 271 18.75 -28.50 -22.02
N TYR A 272 18.63 -29.53 -21.18
CA TYR A 272 17.48 -30.41 -21.13
C TYR A 272 16.23 -29.73 -20.58
N GLY A 273 16.35 -28.91 -19.53
CA GLY A 273 15.21 -28.15 -18.98
C GLY A 273 14.62 -27.17 -20.00
N LYS A 274 15.48 -26.48 -20.77
CA LYS A 274 15.04 -25.61 -21.87
C LYS A 274 14.34 -26.40 -22.97
N LYS A 275 14.90 -27.53 -23.40
CA LYS A 275 14.27 -28.43 -24.39
C LYS A 275 12.91 -28.95 -23.91
N ALA A 276 12.83 -29.44 -22.68
CA ALA A 276 11.60 -29.95 -22.09
C ALA A 276 10.53 -28.85 -22.02
N LEU A 277 10.89 -27.62 -21.62
CA LEU A 277 9.99 -26.49 -21.61
C LEU A 277 9.45 -26.16 -23.01
N THR A 278 10.33 -26.15 -24.03
CA THR A 278 9.91 -25.97 -25.43
C THR A 278 8.94 -27.06 -25.88
N MET A 279 9.20 -28.33 -25.55
CA MET A 279 8.31 -29.44 -25.88
C MET A 279 6.95 -29.30 -25.20
N VAL A 280 6.92 -28.88 -23.93
CA VAL A 280 5.67 -28.61 -23.19
C VAL A 280 4.87 -27.50 -23.88
N TYR A 281 5.49 -26.39 -24.26
CA TYR A 281 4.79 -25.31 -24.97
C TYR A 281 4.28 -25.75 -26.34
N ARG A 282 5.08 -26.49 -27.12
CA ARG A 282 4.62 -27.01 -28.42
C ARG A 282 3.46 -27.99 -28.27
N GLY A 283 3.47 -28.81 -27.22
CA GLY A 283 2.36 -29.69 -26.85
C GLY A 283 1.10 -28.92 -26.48
N ILE A 284 1.20 -27.91 -25.61
CA ILE A 284 0.07 -27.05 -25.21
C ILE A 284 -0.48 -26.28 -26.42
N MET A 285 0.37 -25.83 -27.33
CA MET A 285 -0.05 -25.14 -28.55
C MET A 285 -0.54 -26.10 -29.65
N GLU A 286 -0.67 -27.39 -29.35
CA GLU A 286 -1.11 -28.44 -30.28
C GLU A 286 -0.27 -28.52 -31.56
N GLN A 287 1.00 -28.11 -31.51
CA GLN A 287 1.94 -28.21 -32.63
C GLN A 287 2.59 -29.60 -32.69
N ASP A 288 2.82 -30.20 -31.52
CA ASP A 288 3.41 -31.53 -31.36
C ASP A 288 2.59 -32.33 -30.33
N SER A 289 2.69 -33.67 -30.36
CA SER A 289 2.19 -34.51 -29.26
C SER A 289 3.11 -34.44 -28.03
N PHE A 290 2.54 -34.54 -26.82
CA PHE A 290 3.37 -34.64 -25.62
C PHE A 290 4.24 -35.92 -25.64
N PRO A 291 5.54 -35.82 -25.30
CA PRO A 291 6.42 -36.98 -25.25
C PRO A 291 6.12 -37.90 -24.05
N VAL A 292 5.44 -37.37 -23.04
CA VAL A 292 5.06 -38.05 -21.79
C VAL A 292 3.70 -37.50 -21.40
N VAL A 293 2.81 -38.36 -20.90
CA VAL A 293 1.48 -37.95 -20.42
C VAL A 293 1.62 -36.93 -19.28
N PRO A 294 0.93 -35.78 -19.34
CA PRO A 294 1.04 -34.75 -18.32
C PRO A 294 0.66 -35.29 -16.92
N PRO A 295 1.27 -34.75 -15.84
CA PRO A 295 0.91 -35.15 -14.49
C PRO A 295 -0.58 -34.90 -14.23
N ARG A 296 -1.28 -35.91 -13.68
CA ARG A 296 -2.74 -35.95 -13.44
C ARG A 296 -3.60 -36.26 -14.66
N CYS A 297 -3.04 -36.44 -15.84
CA CYS A 297 -3.75 -37.04 -16.97
C CYS A 297 -3.61 -38.58 -16.92
N SER A 298 -4.65 -39.28 -17.35
CA SER A 298 -4.55 -40.69 -17.74
C SER A 298 -4.19 -40.77 -19.23
N ASP A 299 -3.80 -41.94 -19.72
CA ASP A 299 -3.47 -42.17 -21.16
C ASP A 299 -4.69 -41.99 -22.11
N ASN A 300 -5.81 -41.46 -21.62
CA ASN A 300 -7.00 -41.17 -22.40
C ASN A 300 -6.95 -39.75 -23.00
N GLN A 301 -7.37 -39.67 -24.26
CA GLN A 301 -7.34 -38.44 -25.06
C GLN A 301 -8.09 -37.27 -24.40
N ALA A 302 -9.23 -37.53 -23.76
CA ALA A 302 -10.06 -36.51 -23.13
C ALA A 302 -9.36 -35.77 -21.98
N SER A 303 -8.57 -36.46 -21.13
CA SER A 303 -7.88 -35.81 -20.01
C SER A 303 -6.71 -34.94 -20.48
N ILE A 304 -6.10 -35.30 -21.61
CA ILE A 304 -5.04 -34.52 -22.24
C ILE A 304 -5.63 -33.25 -22.86
N GLU A 305 -6.78 -33.34 -23.52
CA GLU A 305 -7.50 -32.20 -24.09
C GLU A 305 -7.95 -31.21 -23.01
N GLU A 306 -8.46 -31.72 -21.88
CA GLU A 306 -8.81 -30.89 -20.70
C GLU A 306 -7.57 -30.16 -20.15
N PHE A 307 -6.46 -30.87 -19.96
CA PHE A 307 -5.19 -30.27 -19.54
C PHE A 307 -4.69 -29.20 -20.50
N ILE A 308 -4.73 -29.44 -21.81
CA ILE A 308 -4.33 -28.46 -22.83
C ILE A 308 -5.19 -27.20 -22.70
N THR A 309 -6.51 -27.36 -22.55
CA THR A 309 -7.45 -26.25 -22.42
C THR A 309 -7.15 -25.40 -21.18
N GLU A 310 -6.99 -26.04 -20.01
CA GLU A 310 -6.61 -25.35 -18.77
C GLU A 310 -5.26 -24.64 -18.91
N ALA A 311 -4.27 -25.30 -19.49
CA ALA A 311 -2.94 -24.76 -19.67
C ALA A 311 -2.94 -23.54 -20.60
N LYS A 312 -3.69 -23.57 -21.71
CA LYS A 312 -3.84 -22.41 -22.61
C LYS A 312 -4.46 -21.22 -21.89
N VAL A 313 -5.55 -21.42 -21.16
CA VAL A 313 -6.22 -20.37 -20.38
C VAL A 313 -5.25 -19.76 -19.36
N ALA A 314 -4.51 -20.59 -18.63
CA ALA A 314 -3.50 -20.14 -17.69
C ALA A 314 -2.43 -19.30 -18.40
N LEU A 315 -1.87 -19.76 -19.53
CA LEU A 315 -0.85 -19.02 -20.28
C LEU A 315 -1.35 -17.68 -20.84
N VAL A 316 -2.61 -17.58 -21.27
CA VAL A 316 -3.23 -16.32 -21.69
C VAL A 316 -3.38 -15.37 -20.51
N SER A 317 -3.89 -15.86 -19.38
CA SER A 317 -4.11 -15.02 -18.18
C SER A 317 -2.83 -14.41 -17.61
N VAL A 318 -1.68 -15.07 -17.79
CA VAL A 318 -0.36 -14.56 -17.39
C VAL A 318 0.38 -13.85 -18.53
N GLY A 319 -0.24 -13.72 -19.71
CA GLY A 319 0.30 -13.00 -20.86
C GLY A 319 1.50 -13.67 -21.55
N ILE A 320 1.70 -14.98 -21.36
CA ILE A 320 2.77 -15.73 -22.04
C ILE A 320 2.41 -16.00 -23.51
N ILE A 321 1.14 -16.30 -23.77
CA ILE A 321 0.59 -16.43 -25.13
C ILE A 321 -0.49 -15.37 -25.33
N ARG A 322 -0.65 -14.91 -26.57
CA ARG A 322 -1.75 -14.02 -26.94
C ARG A 322 -2.92 -14.87 -27.42
N ASP A 323 -4.12 -14.46 -27.04
CA ASP A 323 -5.31 -15.04 -27.64
C ASP A 323 -5.32 -14.70 -29.12
N ALA A 324 -5.59 -15.69 -29.98
CA ALA A 324 -5.60 -15.49 -31.42
C ALA A 324 -6.81 -14.65 -31.89
N THR A 325 -7.75 -14.38 -30.98
CA THR A 325 -9.00 -13.66 -31.24
C THR A 325 -8.97 -12.18 -30.85
N VAL A 326 -7.78 -11.59 -30.59
CA VAL A 326 -7.61 -10.14 -30.36
C VAL A 326 -6.54 -9.57 -31.27
#